data_AF-A0A535YXI8-F1
#
_entry.id   AF-A0A535YXI8-F1
#
_cell.length_a   1.000
_cell.length_b   1.000
_cell.length_c   1.000
_cell.angle_alpha   90.00
_cell.angle_beta   90.00
_cell.angle_gamma   90.00
#
_symmetry.space_group_name_H-M   'P 1'
#
loop_
_entity.id
_entity.type
_entity.pdbx_description
1 polymer ?
#
loop_
_entity_poly.entity_id
_entity_poly.type
_entity_poly.pdbx_seq_one_letter_code
_entity_poly.pdbx_strand_id
1 'polypeptide(L)'
;MSHLSAAALGAIAGGTIFIGLPVGRIRGISKAAQGLLNAIATGVLIFLFWDILSHASAPVETALAAMHRGDHGFVIQVAIFAFGIGAGLLSLVYVNARLFGRTKNAPPAAPRTLAMMIATGLGFHNLSEGLAIGQSAATGAIAFAIVL
;
A
#
# COMPACT_ATOMS: atom_id res chain seq x y z
N MET A 1 15.21 15.87 7.91
CA MET A 1 14.09 16.73 7.45
C MET A 1 13.53 17.48 8.64
N SER A 2 12.96 18.69 8.48
CA SER A 2 12.22 19.31 9.58
C SER A 2 10.87 18.62 9.75
N HIS A 3 10.34 18.52 10.97
CA HIS A 3 9.01 17.95 11.20
C HIS A 3 7.92 18.65 10.37
N LEU A 4 8.11 19.95 10.12
CA LEU A 4 7.24 20.75 9.27
C LEU A 4 7.29 20.31 7.80
N SER A 5 8.47 20.01 7.25
CA SER A 5 8.58 19.50 5.86
C SER A 5 7.94 18.11 5.69
N ALA A 6 8.06 17.24 6.68
CA ALA A 6 7.44 15.92 6.65
C ALA A 6 5.91 16.02 6.77
N ALA A 7 5.41 16.90 7.64
CA ALA A 7 3.99 17.21 7.74
C ALA A 7 3.45 17.83 6.45
N ALA A 8 4.20 18.73 5.81
CA ALA A 8 3.81 19.34 4.53
C ALA A 8 3.75 18.31 3.40
N LEU A 9 4.76 17.42 3.28
CA LEU A 9 4.75 16.33 2.31
C LEU A 9 3.60 15.36 2.55
N GLY A 10 3.38 14.95 3.80
CA GLY A 10 2.24 14.12 4.17
C GLY A 10 0.90 14.79 3.87
N ALA A 11 0.78 16.11 4.08
CA ALA A 11 -0.41 16.87 3.77
C ALA A 11 -0.65 17.00 2.26
N ILE A 12 0.40 17.14 1.46
CA ILE A 12 0.29 17.16 -0.02
C ILE A 12 -0.11 15.76 -0.51
N ALA A 13 0.61 14.72 -0.09
CA ALA A 13 0.34 13.34 -0.49
C ALA A 13 -1.06 12.88 -0.07
N GLY A 14 -1.49 13.16 1.16
CA GLY A 14 -2.86 12.87 1.62
C GLY A 14 -3.91 13.79 1.00
N GLY A 15 -3.55 15.04 0.72
CA GLY A 15 -4.41 16.07 0.16
C GLY A 15 -4.90 15.74 -1.25
N THR A 16 -4.02 15.19 -2.09
CA THR A 16 -4.35 14.84 -3.48
C THR A 16 -5.42 13.74 -3.58
N ILE A 17 -5.56 12.87 -2.57
CA ILE A 17 -6.63 11.86 -2.52
C ILE A 17 -8.02 12.52 -2.58
N PHE A 18 -8.17 13.70 -1.96
CA PHE A 18 -9.44 14.43 -1.96
C PHE A 18 -9.82 14.97 -3.34
N ILE A 19 -8.89 15.05 -4.30
CA ILE A 19 -9.21 15.36 -5.71
C ILE A 19 -10.10 14.26 -6.31
N GLY A 20 -9.96 13.02 -5.85
CA GLY A 20 -10.82 11.90 -6.27
C GLY A 20 -12.26 12.01 -5.77
N LEU A 21 -12.53 12.73 -4.67
CA LEU A 21 -13.88 12.83 -4.07
C LEU A 21 -14.90 13.56 -4.95
N PRO A 22 -14.59 14.70 -5.60
CA PRO A 22 -15.45 15.30 -6.61
C PRO A 22 -15.69 14.37 -7.80
N VAL A 23 -14.64 13.71 -8.30
CA VAL A 23 -14.72 12.79 -9.45
C VAL A 23 -15.63 11.60 -9.14
N GLY A 24 -15.52 11.03 -7.94
CA GLY A 24 -16.36 9.91 -7.48
C GLY A 24 -17.85 10.28 -7.28
N ARG A 25 -18.20 11.56 -7.26
CA ARG A 25 -19.61 12.02 -7.18
C ARG A 25 -20.29 12.17 -8.54
N ILE A 26 -19.53 12.12 -9.63
CA ILE A 26 -20.08 12.25 -10.99
C ILE A 26 -20.98 11.04 -11.30
N ARG A 27 -22.23 11.31 -11.66
CA ARG A 27 -23.21 10.29 -12.08
C ARG A 27 -23.27 10.23 -13.61
N GLY A 28 -23.64 9.07 -14.15
CA GLY A 28 -23.89 8.92 -15.60
C GLY A 28 -22.63 8.78 -16.46
N ILE A 29 -21.48 8.39 -15.89
CA ILE A 29 -20.26 8.11 -16.64
C ILE A 29 -20.52 6.97 -17.65
N SER A 30 -20.10 7.16 -18.90
CA SER A 30 -20.25 6.15 -19.97
C SER A 30 -19.55 4.83 -19.63
N LYS A 31 -20.02 3.72 -20.20
CA LYS A 31 -19.40 2.40 -19.97
C LYS A 31 -17.93 2.35 -20.42
N ALA A 32 -17.58 3.06 -21.49
CA ALA A 32 -16.21 3.17 -21.97
C ALA A 32 -15.31 3.89 -20.95
N ALA A 33 -15.75 5.03 -20.41
CA ALA A 33 -14.99 5.76 -19.40
C ALA A 33 -14.87 4.97 -18.08
N GLN A 34 -15.93 4.26 -17.66
CA GLN A 34 -15.85 3.33 -16.52
C GLN A 34 -14.80 2.23 -16.76
N GLY A 35 -14.79 1.65 -17.96
CA GLY A 35 -13.80 0.63 -18.36
C GLY A 35 -12.38 1.17 -18.33
N LEU A 36 -12.14 2.36 -18.90
CA LEU A 36 -10.82 3.02 -18.89
C LEU A 36 -10.35 3.31 -17.46
N LEU A 37 -11.21 3.90 -16.62
CA LEU A 37 -10.87 4.19 -15.22
C LEU A 37 -10.57 2.92 -14.43
N ASN A 38 -11.32 1.84 -14.65
CA ASN A 38 -11.03 0.55 -14.02
C ASN A 38 -9.69 -0.04 -14.50
N ALA A 39 -9.37 0.08 -15.79
CA ALA A 39 -8.11 -0.41 -16.33
C ALA A 39 -6.92 0.37 -15.75
N ILE A 40 -7.02 1.70 -15.69
CA ILE A 40 -6.01 2.56 -15.06
C ILE A 40 -5.86 2.20 -13.58
N ALA A 41 -6.98 2.11 -12.83
CA ALA A 41 -6.94 1.76 -11.42
C ALA A 41 -6.31 0.38 -11.18
N THR A 42 -6.62 -0.62 -12.02
CA THR A 42 -6.01 -1.95 -11.94
C THR A 42 -4.50 -1.88 -12.22
N GLY A 43 -4.08 -1.12 -13.24
CA GLY A 43 -2.67 -0.91 -13.54
C GLY A 43 -1.91 -0.27 -12.38
N VAL A 44 -2.49 0.79 -11.77
CA VAL A 44 -1.93 1.45 -10.59
C VAL A 44 -1.85 0.47 -9.41
N LEU A 45 -2.89 -0.33 -9.15
CA LEU A 45 -2.87 -1.32 -8.06
C LEU A 45 -1.79 -2.39 -8.24
N ILE A 46 -1.58 -2.88 -9.47
CA ILE A 46 -0.50 -3.85 -9.78
C ILE A 46 0.87 -3.18 -9.57
N PHE A 47 1.03 -1.94 -10.04
CA PHE A 47 2.25 -1.17 -9.85
C PHE A 47 2.57 -0.96 -8.36
N LEU A 48 1.60 -0.50 -7.56
CA LEU A 48 1.76 -0.30 -6.11
C LEU A 48 2.10 -1.61 -5.39
N PHE A 49 1.50 -2.72 -5.80
CA PHE A 49 1.85 -4.03 -5.24
C PHE A 49 3.33 -4.38 -5.48
N TRP A 50 3.80 -4.18 -6.71
CA TRP A 50 5.20 -4.40 -7.05
C TRP A 50 6.15 -3.47 -6.28
N ASP A 51 5.78 -2.20 -6.19
CA ASP A 51 6.58 -1.17 -5.50
C ASP A 51 6.74 -1.44 -4.00
N ILE A 52 5.66 -1.86 -3.33
CA ILE A 52 5.73 -2.27 -1.91
C ILE A 52 6.66 -3.47 -1.74
N LEU A 53 6.57 -4.45 -2.64
CA LEU A 53 7.37 -5.68 -2.53
C LEU A 53 8.86 -5.40 -2.73
N SER A 54 9.23 -4.54 -3.69
CA SER A 54 10.62 -4.14 -3.93
C SER A 54 11.19 -3.31 -2.77
N HIS A 55 10.41 -2.39 -2.21
CA HIS A 55 10.85 -1.60 -1.05
C HIS A 55 10.98 -2.45 0.21
N ALA A 56 10.11 -3.47 0.38
CA ALA A 56 10.17 -4.35 1.53
C ALA A 56 11.36 -5.33 1.48
N SER A 57 11.88 -5.69 0.30
CA SER A 57 13.04 -6.59 0.18
C SER A 57 14.38 -5.88 0.39
N ALA A 58 14.47 -4.58 0.10
CA ALA A 58 15.71 -3.81 0.17
C ALA A 58 16.45 -3.89 1.53
N PRO A 59 15.77 -3.81 2.70
CA PRO A 59 16.43 -4.02 3.98
C PRO A 59 17.05 -5.42 4.08
N VAL A 60 16.30 -6.45 3.69
CA VAL A 60 16.73 -7.86 3.76
C VAL A 60 17.98 -8.09 2.90
N GLU A 61 18.01 -7.54 1.69
CA GLU A 61 19.18 -7.58 0.80
C GLU A 61 20.39 -6.88 1.42
N THR A 62 20.17 -5.72 2.04
CA THR A 62 21.21 -4.95 2.73
C THR A 62 21.79 -5.73 3.91
N ALA A 63 20.94 -6.36 4.73
CA ALA A 63 21.41 -7.17 5.85
C ALA A 63 22.06 -8.48 5.42
N LEU A 64 21.66 -9.07 4.28
CA LEU A 64 22.33 -10.24 3.71
C LEU A 64 23.76 -9.89 3.28
N ALA A 65 23.94 -8.73 2.63
CA ALA A 65 25.26 -8.23 2.26
C ALA A 65 26.12 -7.90 3.50
N ALA A 66 25.50 -7.40 4.58
CA ALA A 66 26.19 -7.09 5.84
C ALA A 66 26.57 -8.33 6.66
N MET A 67 25.84 -9.44 6.52
CA MET A 67 26.16 -10.70 7.20
C MET A 67 27.57 -11.20 6.84
N HIS A 68 28.00 -11.00 5.60
CA HIS A 68 29.35 -11.35 5.15
C HIS A 68 30.45 -10.56 5.88
N ARG A 69 30.10 -9.45 6.55
CA ARG A 69 31.01 -8.62 7.37
C ARG A 69 30.85 -8.86 8.87
N GLY A 70 30.10 -9.90 9.28
CA GLY A 70 29.88 -10.26 10.68
C GLY A 70 28.69 -9.58 11.36
N ASP A 71 27.82 -8.89 10.61
CA ASP A 71 26.58 -8.33 11.16
C ASP A 71 25.52 -9.43 11.35
N HIS A 72 24.84 -9.43 12.50
CA HIS A 72 23.82 -10.42 12.85
C HIS A 72 22.38 -9.92 12.64
N GLY A 73 22.20 -8.70 12.11
CA GLY A 73 20.87 -8.10 11.89
C GLY A 73 19.98 -8.82 10.86
N PHE A 74 20.55 -9.66 9.99
CA PHE A 74 19.81 -10.34 8.92
C PHE A 74 18.67 -11.22 9.42
N VAL A 75 18.91 -12.03 10.45
CA VAL A 75 17.91 -12.98 10.95
C VAL A 75 16.66 -12.23 11.43
N ILE A 76 16.84 -11.11 12.12
CA ILE A 76 15.74 -10.29 12.62
C ILE A 76 14.96 -9.67 11.46
N GLN A 77 15.66 -9.14 10.45
CA GLN A 77 14.98 -8.52 9.31
C GLN A 77 14.21 -9.53 8.45
N VAL A 78 14.76 -10.72 8.22
CA VAL A 78 14.04 -11.81 7.55
C VAL A 78 12.82 -12.25 8.35
N ALA A 79 12.95 -12.35 9.69
CA ALA A 79 11.82 -12.71 10.55
C ALA A 79 10.71 -11.66 10.47
N ILE A 80 11.05 -10.36 10.51
CA ILE A 80 10.07 -9.27 10.37
C ILE A 80 9.42 -9.30 8.98
N PHE A 81 10.20 -9.49 7.91
CA PHE A 81 9.70 -9.55 6.54
C PHE A 81 8.74 -10.74 6.33
N ALA A 82 9.16 -11.94 6.76
CA ALA A 82 8.35 -13.15 6.68
C ALA A 82 7.07 -13.04 7.53
N PHE A 83 7.17 -12.46 8.72
CA PHE A 83 6.01 -12.18 9.56
C PHE A 83 5.06 -11.18 8.89
N GLY A 84 5.57 -10.10 8.30
CA GLY A 84 4.77 -9.10 7.59
C GLY A 84 3.99 -9.71 6.42
N ILE A 85 4.65 -10.50 5.57
CA ILE A 85 3.99 -11.22 4.48
C ILE A 85 2.98 -12.24 5.02
N GLY A 86 3.39 -13.05 5.98
CA GLY A 86 2.55 -14.09 6.58
C GLY A 86 1.29 -13.51 7.22
N ALA A 87 1.44 -12.49 8.06
CA ALA A 87 0.33 -11.79 8.69
C ALA A 87 -0.58 -11.11 7.65
N GLY A 88 -0.01 -10.50 6.61
CA GLY A 88 -0.78 -9.90 5.51
C GLY A 88 -1.63 -10.93 4.75
N LEU A 89 -1.01 -12.02 4.32
CA LEU A 89 -1.70 -13.10 3.60
C LEU A 89 -2.74 -13.80 4.47
N LEU A 90 -2.41 -14.13 5.72
CA LEU A 90 -3.34 -14.76 6.66
C LEU A 90 -4.52 -13.85 6.97
N SER A 91 -4.30 -12.53 7.09
CA SER A 91 -5.37 -11.55 7.26
C SER A 91 -6.30 -11.52 6.04
N LEU A 92 -5.75 -11.55 4.83
CA LEU A 92 -6.57 -11.63 3.60
C LEU A 92 -7.40 -12.92 3.56
N VAL A 93 -6.79 -14.07 3.88
CA VAL A 93 -7.51 -15.36 3.94
C VAL A 93 -8.60 -15.31 5.00
N TYR A 94 -8.30 -14.77 6.18
CA TYR A 94 -9.27 -14.62 7.28
C TYR A 94 -10.43 -13.71 6.88
N VAL A 95 -10.16 -12.52 6.33
CA VAL A 95 -11.18 -11.58 5.87
C VAL A 95 -12.01 -12.20 4.74
N ASN A 96 -11.37 -12.88 3.79
CA ASN A 96 -12.06 -13.58 2.72
C ASN A 96 -12.95 -14.71 3.26
N ALA A 97 -12.46 -15.54 4.18
CA ALA A 97 -13.24 -16.60 4.81
C ALA A 97 -14.38 -16.05 5.68
N ARG A 98 -14.16 -14.92 6.36
CA ARG A 98 -15.17 -14.27 7.20
C ARG A 98 -16.30 -13.66 6.36
N LEU A 99 -15.95 -13.04 5.23
CA LEU A 99 -16.91 -12.32 4.36
C LEU A 99 -17.55 -13.24 3.30
N PHE A 100 -16.83 -14.25 2.82
CA PHE A 100 -17.23 -15.10 1.68
C PHE A 100 -17.23 -16.61 1.99
N GLY A 101 -16.81 -17.04 3.18
CA GLY A 101 -16.65 -18.45 3.53
C GLY A 101 -17.92 -19.29 3.63
N ARG A 102 -19.10 -18.73 3.30
CA ARG A 102 -20.39 -19.47 3.32
C ARG A 102 -20.92 -19.82 1.93
N THR A 103 -20.19 -19.53 0.86
CA THR A 103 -20.81 -19.54 -0.47
C THR A 103 -19.90 -20.16 -1.53
N LYS A 104 -19.97 -21.49 -1.65
CA LYS A 104 -19.39 -22.24 -2.79
C LYS A 104 -19.97 -21.81 -4.16
N ASN A 105 -21.11 -21.10 -4.17
CA ASN A 105 -21.81 -20.56 -5.34
C ASN A 105 -22.25 -19.09 -5.14
N ALA A 106 -21.49 -18.26 -4.41
CA ALA A 106 -21.89 -16.86 -4.24
C ALA A 106 -21.90 -16.14 -5.59
N PRO A 107 -22.93 -15.31 -5.87
CA PRO A 107 -22.78 -14.32 -6.93
C PRO A 107 -21.56 -13.44 -6.65
N PRO A 108 -20.91 -12.88 -7.69
CA PRO A 108 -19.79 -11.96 -7.53
C PRO A 108 -20.13 -10.90 -6.47
N ALA A 109 -19.14 -10.55 -5.65
CA ALA A 109 -19.31 -9.55 -4.62
C ALA A 109 -20.00 -8.31 -5.19
N ALA A 110 -21.04 -7.83 -4.51
CA ALA A 110 -21.79 -6.66 -4.97
C ALA A 110 -20.80 -5.50 -5.26
N PRO A 111 -21.02 -4.68 -6.30
CA PRO A 111 -20.08 -3.61 -6.67
C PRO A 111 -19.69 -2.71 -5.50
N ARG A 112 -20.63 -2.48 -4.57
CA ARG A 112 -20.38 -1.74 -3.33
C ARG A 112 -19.38 -2.44 -2.42
N THR A 113 -19.48 -3.75 -2.23
CA THR A 113 -18.54 -4.54 -1.41
C THR A 113 -17.13 -4.51 -1.99
N LEU A 114 -17.01 -4.69 -3.32
CA LEU A 114 -15.73 -4.57 -4.02
C LEU A 114 -15.14 -3.17 -3.87
N ALA A 115 -15.95 -2.12 -4.06
CA ALA A 115 -15.52 -0.74 -3.88
C ALA A 115 -15.04 -0.46 -2.44
N MET A 116 -15.75 -0.98 -1.43
CA MET A 116 -15.33 -0.84 -0.02
C MET A 116 -14.03 -1.59 0.27
N MET A 117 -13.81 -2.77 -0.33
CA MET A 117 -12.55 -3.52 -0.19
C MET A 117 -11.38 -2.75 -0.79
N ILE A 118 -11.54 -2.24 -2.02
CA ILE A 118 -10.51 -1.43 -2.69
C ILE A 118 -10.23 -0.16 -1.88
N ALA A 119 -11.27 0.54 -1.42
CA ALA A 119 -11.11 1.75 -0.61
C ALA A 119 -10.39 1.47 0.73
N THR A 120 -10.69 0.33 1.36
CA THR A 120 -10.01 -0.08 2.61
C THR A 120 -8.55 -0.41 2.34
N GLY A 121 -8.25 -1.16 1.28
CA GLY A 121 -6.88 -1.50 0.88
C GLY A 121 -6.05 -0.27 0.54
N LEU A 122 -6.59 0.63 -0.28
CA LEU A 122 -5.95 1.92 -0.60
C LEU A 122 -5.76 2.78 0.66
N GLY A 123 -6.73 2.81 1.58
CA GLY A 123 -6.60 3.54 2.84
C GLY A 123 -5.45 3.04 3.71
N PHE A 124 -5.29 1.73 3.85
CA PHE A 124 -4.16 1.15 4.59
C PHE A 124 -2.82 1.39 3.91
N HIS A 125 -2.78 1.36 2.58
CA HIS A 125 -1.59 1.69 1.83
C HIS A 125 -1.15 3.14 2.07
N ASN A 126 -2.06 4.10 1.93
CA ASN A 126 -1.74 5.53 2.15
C ASN A 126 -1.31 5.81 3.61
N LEU A 127 -1.90 5.09 4.58
CA LEU A 127 -1.45 5.16 5.97
C LEU A 127 0.01 4.69 6.11
N SER A 128 0.38 3.60 5.43
CA SER A 128 1.75 3.08 5.47
C SER A 128 2.76 4.04 4.84
N GLU A 129 2.40 4.73 3.74
CA GLU A 129 3.23 5.77 3.14
C GLU A 129 3.42 6.96 4.09
N GLY A 130 2.35 7.41 4.73
CA GLY A 130 2.42 8.48 5.73
C GLY A 130 3.32 8.13 6.92
N LEU A 131 3.28 6.88 7.39
CA LEU A 131 4.18 6.38 8.44
C LEU A 131 5.64 6.33 7.95
N ALA A 132 5.88 5.94 6.69
CA ALA A 132 7.21 5.91 6.09
C ALA A 132 7.81 7.33 5.97
N ILE A 133 7.02 8.33 5.56
CA ILE A 133 7.40 9.75 5.56
C ILE A 133 7.77 10.19 6.99
N GLY A 134 6.97 9.80 7.98
CA GLY A 134 7.24 10.08 9.40
C GLY A 134 8.54 9.45 9.90
N GLN A 135 8.81 8.19 9.55
CA GLN A 135 10.05 7.52 9.90
C GLN A 135 11.28 8.15 9.23
N SER A 136 11.18 8.47 7.94
CA SER A 136 12.25 9.18 7.21
C SER A 136 12.57 10.53 7.84
N ALA A 137 11.55 11.24 8.32
CA ALA A 137 11.73 12.49 9.05
C ALA A 137 12.46 12.31 10.38
N ALA A 138 12.15 11.24 11.13
CA ALA A 138 12.76 10.93 12.43
C ALA A 138 14.21 10.43 12.31
N THR A 139 14.54 9.69 11.25
CA THR A 139 15.89 9.13 11.04
C THR A 139 16.84 10.06 10.29
N GLY A 140 16.34 11.20 9.79
CA GLY A 140 17.15 12.17 9.07
C GLY A 140 17.60 11.69 7.68
N ALA A 141 17.01 10.63 7.14
CA ALA A 141 17.34 10.06 5.84
C ALA A 141 16.82 10.98 4.70
N ILE A 142 17.67 11.89 4.24
CA ILE A 142 17.33 12.96 3.26
C ILE A 142 17.17 12.45 1.80
N ALA A 143 17.42 11.19 1.49
CA ALA A 143 17.80 10.81 0.12
C ALA A 143 16.69 10.64 -0.94
N PHE A 144 15.38 10.62 -0.64
CA PHE A 144 14.36 10.35 -1.67
C PHE A 144 13.05 11.15 -1.57
N ALA A 145 13.05 12.32 -0.94
CA ALA A 145 11.82 13.14 -0.86
C ALA A 145 11.58 14.06 -2.08
N ILE A 146 12.49 14.10 -3.06
CA ILE A 146 12.40 14.97 -4.26
C ILE A 146 12.25 14.16 -5.56
N VAL A 147 12.53 12.86 -5.55
CA VAL A 147 12.33 12.00 -6.73
C VAL A 147 11.04 11.20 -6.53
N LEU A 148 9.92 11.90 -6.74
CA LEU A 148 8.65 11.27 -7.12
C LEU A 148 8.56 11.28 -8.65
#